data_AF-A0A0N4URV3-F1
#
_entry.id   AF-A0A0N4URV3-F1
#
_cell.length_a   1.000
_cell.length_b   1.000
_cell.length_c   1.000
_cell.angle_alpha   90.00
_cell.angle_beta   90.00
_cell.angle_gamma   90.00
#
_symmetry.space_group_name_H-M   'P 1'
#
loop_
_entity.id
_entity.type
_entity.pdbx_description
1 polymer ?
#
loop_
_entity_poly.entity_id
_entity_poly.type
_entity_poly.pdbx_seq_one_letter_code
_entity_poly.pdbx_strand_id
1 'polypeptide(L)'
;MLISLLILAKLYTFADGTAVDLNVCFMFIPGPAGDPVRRPTVENCQDRGPTACFEIFKPDDNNLGQVLADNRMPNMDYKVRDTCQQHAYRMLARQMCPQTCATCCLTKEYNCENATTLFPPAATCRDERQNCAAIRAAHSCGGVFRTTMMQQCARTCGYCT
;
A
#
# COMPACT_ATOMS: atom_id res chain seq x y z
N MET A 1 41.72 0.63 1.44
CA MET A 1 40.95 1.65 2.20
C MET A 1 39.80 2.25 1.39
N LEU A 2 40.01 2.72 0.14
CA LEU A 2 38.92 3.24 -0.71
C LEU A 2 37.77 2.25 -0.98
N ILE A 3 38.09 0.97 -1.19
CA ILE A 3 37.07 -0.08 -1.45
C ILE A 3 36.13 -0.27 -0.24
N SER A 4 36.66 -0.24 0.98
CA SER A 4 35.86 -0.35 2.21
C SER A 4 34.93 0.85 2.40
N LEU A 5 35.38 2.06 2.07
CA LEU A 5 34.56 3.28 2.10
C LEU A 5 33.42 3.23 1.06
N LEU A 6 33.66 2.70 -0.14
CA LEU A 6 32.62 2.54 -1.17
C LEU A 6 31.56 1.50 -0.76
N ILE A 7 31.97 0.42 -0.10
CA ILE A 7 31.04 -0.59 0.43
C ILE A 7 30.20 0.00 1.57
N LEU A 8 30.83 0.73 2.49
CA LEU A 8 30.12 1.43 3.58
C LEU A 8 29.18 2.51 3.07
N ALA A 9 29.58 3.32 2.09
CA ALA A 9 28.72 4.34 1.49
C ALA A 9 27.50 3.73 0.80
N LYS A 10 27.68 2.62 0.07
CA LYS A 10 26.57 1.86 -0.51
C LYS A 10 25.64 1.34 0.59
N LEU A 11 26.17 0.77 1.67
CA LEU A 11 25.38 0.33 2.82
C LEU A 11 24.63 1.48 3.51
N TYR A 12 25.24 2.66 3.62
CA TYR A 12 24.59 3.85 4.18
C TYR A 12 23.43 4.34 3.31
N THR A 13 23.59 4.38 1.97
CA THR A 13 22.47 4.73 1.08
C THR A 13 21.31 3.74 1.10
N PHE A 14 21.48 2.53 1.65
CA PHE A 14 20.41 1.54 1.76
C PHE A 14 19.53 1.71 3.02
N ALA A 15 19.81 2.70 3.88
CA ALA A 15 19.13 2.88 5.15
C ALA A 15 18.71 4.33 5.44
N ASP A 16 18.48 5.14 4.41
CA ASP A 16 17.81 6.43 4.60
C ASP A 16 16.38 6.15 5.06
N GLY A 17 16.14 6.31 6.36
CA GLY A 17 14.89 6.04 7.05
C GLY A 17 13.78 7.02 6.70
N THR A 18 13.41 7.00 5.44
CA THR A 18 12.53 7.96 4.79
C THR A 18 11.24 7.27 4.37
N ALA A 19 10.15 8.02 4.50
CA ALA A 19 8.85 7.62 4.02
C ALA A 19 8.78 7.72 2.48
N VAL A 20 8.47 6.60 1.82
CA VAL A 20 8.31 6.52 0.37
C VAL A 20 6.90 6.07 0.00
N ASP A 21 6.46 6.43 -1.21
CA ASP A 21 5.20 5.97 -1.76
C ASP A 21 5.23 4.48 -2.11
N LEU A 22 4.05 3.86 -2.11
CA LEU A 22 3.90 2.45 -2.46
C LEU A 22 4.20 2.19 -3.93
N ASN A 23 5.09 1.22 -4.19
CA ASN A 23 5.34 0.65 -5.52
C ASN A 23 4.86 -0.80 -5.65
N VAL A 24 4.34 -1.38 -4.56
CA VAL A 24 3.66 -2.67 -4.51
C VAL A 24 2.38 -2.52 -3.67
N CYS A 25 1.41 -3.41 -3.90
CA CYS A 25 0.10 -3.37 -3.24
C CYS A 25 -0.57 -2.00 -3.31
N PHE A 26 -0.48 -1.27 -4.41
CA PHE A 26 -1.09 0.06 -4.51
C PHE A 26 -2.20 0.13 -5.55
N MET A 27 -3.15 1.04 -5.31
CA MET A 27 -4.11 1.53 -6.29
C MET A 27 -4.02 3.05 -6.35
N PHE A 28 -4.53 3.63 -7.43
CA PHE A 28 -4.78 5.06 -7.50
C PHE A 28 -6.21 5.37 -7.06
N ILE A 29 -6.36 6.44 -6.30
CA ILE A 29 -7.65 7.03 -5.97
C ILE A 29 -7.57 8.56 -6.11
N PRO A 30 -8.70 9.27 -6.22
CA PRO A 30 -8.69 10.73 -6.25
C PRO A 30 -8.22 11.32 -4.91
N GLY A 31 -7.22 12.19 -4.97
CA GLY A 31 -6.72 13.01 -3.88
C GLY A 31 -7.51 14.30 -3.70
N PRO A 32 -7.06 15.21 -2.80
CA PRO A 32 -7.82 16.39 -2.41
C PRO A 32 -8.02 17.40 -3.55
N ALA A 33 -7.03 17.53 -4.43
CA ALA A 33 -7.07 18.38 -5.62
C ALA A 33 -7.54 17.62 -6.89
N GLY A 34 -7.98 16.37 -6.74
CA GLY A 34 -8.30 15.48 -7.87
C GLY A 34 -7.10 14.71 -8.43
N ASP A 35 -5.87 15.03 -8.00
CA ASP A 35 -4.67 14.30 -8.38
C ASP A 35 -4.71 12.84 -7.87
N PRO A 36 -4.18 11.87 -8.63
CA PRO A 36 -4.17 10.47 -8.20
C PRO A 36 -3.17 10.25 -7.06
N VAL A 37 -3.65 9.69 -5.94
CA VAL A 37 -2.81 9.27 -4.80
C VAL A 37 -2.74 7.76 -4.68
N ARG A 38 -1.63 7.25 -4.15
CA ARG A 38 -1.33 5.81 -3.98
C ARG A 38 -1.81 5.33 -2.62
N ARG A 39 -2.74 4.36 -2.62
CA ARG A 39 -3.24 3.71 -1.40
C ARG A 39 -3.04 2.20 -1.45
N PRO A 40 -2.90 1.52 -0.30
CA PRO A 40 -2.82 0.08 -0.25
C PRO A 40 -4.03 -0.57 -0.93
N THR A 41 -3.80 -1.68 -1.64
CA THR A 41 -4.89 -2.47 -2.22
C THR A 41 -5.65 -3.28 -1.19
N VAL A 42 -5.05 -3.50 -0.03
CA VAL A 42 -5.64 -4.19 1.11
C VAL A 42 -5.02 -3.58 2.36
N GLU A 43 -5.84 -3.22 3.34
CA GLU A 43 -5.39 -2.62 4.62
C GLU A 43 -5.79 -3.48 5.83
N ASN A 44 -6.54 -4.57 5.63
CA ASN A 44 -7.22 -5.32 6.68
C ASN A 44 -6.43 -6.48 7.28
N CYS A 45 -5.20 -6.73 6.81
CA CYS A 45 -4.36 -7.72 7.44
C CYS A 45 -3.76 -7.17 8.75
N GLN A 46 -3.20 -8.06 9.56
CA GLN A 46 -2.55 -7.68 10.82
C GLN A 46 -1.07 -8.05 10.80
N ASP A 47 -0.28 -7.23 11.47
CA ASP A 47 1.09 -7.56 11.81
C ASP A 47 1.14 -8.65 12.88
N ARG A 48 2.08 -9.59 12.74
CA ARG A 48 2.29 -10.65 13.76
C ARG A 48 2.90 -10.11 15.05
N GLY A 49 3.60 -8.99 14.98
CA GLY A 49 4.24 -8.33 16.11
C GLY A 49 4.24 -6.82 15.91
N PRO A 50 3.12 -6.12 16.18
CA PRO A 50 2.95 -4.71 15.81
C PRO A 50 4.04 -3.80 16.38
N THR A 51 4.48 -4.03 17.62
CA THR A 51 5.60 -3.29 18.21
C THR A 51 6.91 -3.53 17.46
N ALA A 52 7.26 -4.79 17.18
CA ALA A 52 8.48 -5.11 16.43
C ALA A 52 8.42 -4.57 15.00
N CYS A 53 7.27 -4.66 14.35
CA CYS A 53 7.06 -4.11 13.01
C CYS A 53 7.22 -2.60 12.99
N PHE A 54 6.68 -1.90 13.99
CA PHE A 54 6.88 -0.46 14.13
C PHE A 54 8.35 -0.11 14.32
N GLU A 55 9.10 -0.83 15.16
CA GLU A 55 10.53 -0.55 15.37
C GLU A 55 11.38 -0.84 14.12
N ILE A 56 11.08 -1.92 13.39
CA ILE A 56 11.85 -2.33 12.19
C ILE A 56 11.50 -1.45 10.98
N PHE A 57 10.22 -1.12 10.81
CA PHE A 57 9.67 -0.50 9.60
C PHE A 57 8.95 0.84 9.86
N LYS A 58 9.24 1.51 10.98
CA LYS A 58 8.75 2.88 11.27
C LYS A 58 8.84 3.77 10.03
N PRO A 59 7.77 4.39 9.52
CA PRO A 59 7.78 4.96 8.17
C PRO A 59 8.83 6.03 7.90
N ASP A 60 9.11 6.89 8.88
CA ASP A 60 10.04 8.00 8.75
C ASP A 60 10.70 8.31 10.09
N ASP A 61 11.99 8.66 10.08
CA ASP A 61 12.74 8.98 11.30
C ASP A 61 12.57 10.44 11.77
N ASN A 62 12.24 11.36 10.86
CA ASN A 62 12.19 12.80 11.14
C ASN A 62 10.76 13.35 11.19
N ASN A 63 9.85 12.83 10.37
CA ASN A 63 8.50 13.33 10.16
C ASN A 63 7.41 12.30 10.51
N LEU A 64 7.71 11.38 11.43
CA LEU A 64 6.85 10.25 11.79
C LEU A 64 5.40 10.64 12.08
N GLY A 65 5.18 11.67 12.89
CA GLY A 65 3.83 12.12 13.26
C GLY A 65 2.99 12.53 12.06
N GLN A 66 3.60 13.27 11.12
CA GLN A 66 2.93 13.71 9.89
C GLN A 66 2.62 12.52 8.98
N VAL A 67 3.59 11.63 8.77
CA VAL A 67 3.39 10.44 7.91
C VAL A 67 2.28 9.54 8.45
N LEU A 68 2.22 9.33 9.76
CA LEU A 68 1.14 8.56 10.38
C LEU A 68 -0.23 9.26 10.27
N ALA A 69 -0.27 10.59 10.30
CA ALA A 69 -1.50 11.35 10.08
C ALA A 69 -1.97 11.25 8.62
N ASP A 70 -1.07 11.38 7.66
CA ASP A 70 -1.37 11.27 6.23
C ASP A 70 -1.84 9.86 5.86
N ASN A 71 -1.20 8.82 6.40
CA ASN A 71 -1.62 7.43 6.18
C ASN A 71 -3.05 7.15 6.66
N ARG A 72 -3.54 7.86 7.68
CA ARG A 72 -4.93 7.77 8.18
C ARG A 72 -5.94 8.49 7.29
N MET A 73 -5.49 9.45 6.48
CA MET A 73 -6.37 10.16 5.55
C MET A 73 -6.56 9.33 4.28
N PRO A 74 -7.78 8.92 3.93
CA PRO A 74 -8.02 8.00 2.84
C PRO A 74 -7.69 8.60 1.47
N ASN A 75 -7.62 9.93 1.35
CA ASN A 75 -7.34 10.69 0.12
C ASN A 75 -5.89 11.21 0.05
N MET A 76 -4.98 10.69 0.86
CA MET A 76 -3.56 11.06 0.84
C MET A 76 -2.70 9.85 0.49
N ASP A 77 -1.53 10.09 -0.10
CA ASP A 77 -0.56 9.04 -0.37
C ASP A 77 -0.23 8.29 0.91
N TYR A 78 -0.32 6.96 0.83
CA TYR A 78 0.12 6.10 1.91
C TYR A 78 1.63 5.88 1.79
N LYS A 79 2.37 6.21 2.83
CA LYS A 79 3.82 6.09 2.85
C LYS A 79 4.28 5.05 3.85
N VAL A 80 5.34 4.34 3.49
CA VAL A 80 6.00 3.34 4.33
C VAL A 80 7.50 3.58 4.32
N ARG A 81 8.24 2.90 5.19
CA ARG A 81 9.70 2.95 5.12
C ARG A 81 10.18 2.43 3.78
N ASP A 82 11.18 3.08 3.19
CA ASP A 82 11.86 2.66 1.97
C ASP A 82 12.18 1.15 1.93
N THR A 83 12.65 0.58 3.05
CA THR A 83 12.96 -0.84 3.19
C THR A 83 11.75 -1.75 2.97
N CYS A 84 10.53 -1.33 3.30
CA CYS A 84 9.31 -2.09 2.96
C CYS A 84 9.18 -2.31 1.45
N GLN A 85 9.68 -1.37 0.64
CA GLN A 85 9.64 -1.45 -0.81
C GLN A 85 10.88 -2.17 -1.37
N GLN A 86 11.90 -2.48 -0.59
CA GLN A 86 13.07 -3.22 -1.08
C GLN A 86 12.78 -4.73 -1.16
N HIS A 87 13.15 -5.37 -2.28
CA HIS A 87 12.90 -6.80 -2.49
C HIS A 87 13.45 -7.69 -1.36
N ALA A 88 14.60 -7.32 -0.79
CA ALA A 88 15.25 -8.04 0.32
C ALA A 88 14.38 -8.13 1.58
N TYR A 89 13.59 -7.10 1.89
CA TYR A 89 12.76 -7.05 3.10
C TYR A 89 11.28 -7.34 2.83
N ARG A 90 10.80 -7.25 1.58
CA ARG A 90 9.40 -7.55 1.22
C ARG A 90 8.94 -8.93 1.68
N MET A 91 9.80 -9.95 1.61
CA MET A 91 9.46 -11.29 2.08
C MET A 91 9.24 -11.33 3.60
N LEU A 92 10.09 -10.65 4.36
CA LEU A 92 9.94 -10.50 5.81
C LEU A 92 8.69 -9.69 6.15
N ALA A 93 8.49 -8.56 5.47
CA ALA A 93 7.32 -7.70 5.61
C ALA A 93 6.03 -8.48 5.36
N ARG A 94 5.93 -9.23 4.25
CA ARG A 94 4.78 -10.08 3.93
C ARG A 94 4.46 -11.10 5.04
N GLN A 95 5.48 -11.67 5.69
CA GLN A 95 5.31 -12.72 6.68
C GLN A 95 5.00 -12.19 8.08
N MET A 96 5.63 -11.08 8.48
CA MET A 96 5.54 -10.57 9.86
C MET A 96 4.85 -9.21 9.97
N CYS A 97 5.07 -8.32 9.01
CA CYS A 97 4.65 -6.92 9.06
C CYS A 97 3.81 -6.47 7.84
N PRO A 98 2.80 -7.26 7.40
CA PRO A 98 2.12 -6.97 6.15
C PRO A 98 1.24 -5.71 6.23
N GLN A 99 0.80 -5.31 7.42
CA GLN A 99 0.03 -4.08 7.62
C GLN A 99 0.99 -2.88 7.64
N THR A 100 2.03 -2.93 8.47
CA THR A 100 3.01 -1.82 8.57
C THR A 100 3.65 -1.49 7.22
N CYS A 101 4.00 -2.51 6.43
CA CYS A 101 4.58 -2.30 5.10
C CYS A 101 3.57 -2.23 3.95
N ALA A 102 2.26 -2.19 4.25
CA ALA A 102 1.19 -2.21 3.25
C ALA A 102 1.30 -3.35 2.22
N THR A 103 1.80 -4.52 2.64
CA THR A 103 1.92 -5.73 1.80
C THR A 103 0.84 -6.77 2.07
N CYS A 104 -0.26 -6.40 2.74
CA CYS A 104 -1.42 -7.26 2.96
C CYS A 104 -1.86 -8.01 1.70
N CYS A 105 -1.84 -7.33 0.56
CA CYS A 105 -2.25 -7.90 -0.73
C CYS A 105 -1.41 -9.13 -1.13
N LEU A 106 -0.16 -9.22 -0.68
CA LEU A 106 0.72 -10.35 -0.97
C LEU A 106 0.50 -11.52 -0.01
N THR A 107 -0.17 -11.36 1.14
CA THR A 107 -0.35 -12.49 2.06
C THR A 107 -1.20 -13.59 1.41
N LYS A 108 -1.13 -14.82 1.93
CA LYS A 108 -1.86 -15.96 1.35
C LYS A 108 -3.38 -15.75 1.32
N GLU A 109 -3.89 -14.94 2.24
CA GLU A 109 -5.33 -14.64 2.35
C GLU A 109 -5.85 -13.82 1.16
N TYR A 110 -5.07 -12.82 0.72
CA TYR A 110 -5.47 -11.91 -0.37
C TYR A 110 -4.86 -12.31 -1.72
N ASN A 111 -3.64 -12.88 -1.69
CA ASN A 111 -2.91 -13.47 -2.80
C ASN A 111 -3.04 -12.73 -4.14
N CYS A 112 -2.83 -11.41 -4.11
CA CYS A 112 -2.83 -10.61 -5.33
C CYS A 112 -1.63 -11.02 -6.20
N GLU A 113 -1.86 -11.30 -7.49
CA GLU A 113 -0.79 -11.39 -8.48
C GLU A 113 -0.14 -10.00 -8.56
N ASN A 114 1.00 -9.84 -7.88
CA ASN A 114 1.92 -8.69 -7.89
C ASN A 114 1.25 -7.36 -8.30
N ALA A 115 0.70 -6.65 -7.32
CA ALA A 115 -0.32 -5.58 -7.35
C ALA A 115 -0.36 -4.47 -8.43
N THR A 116 0.42 -4.51 -9.50
CA THR A 116 0.28 -3.58 -10.62
C THR A 116 -0.85 -4.00 -11.57
N THR A 117 -1.29 -5.26 -11.55
CA THR A 117 -2.14 -5.83 -12.63
C THR A 117 -3.46 -6.46 -12.18
N LEU A 118 -3.99 -6.14 -11.00
CA LEU A 118 -5.37 -6.54 -10.63
C LEU A 118 -6.47 -5.68 -11.27
N PHE A 119 -6.11 -4.80 -12.19
CA PHE A 119 -7.05 -3.93 -12.86
C PHE A 119 -7.38 -4.51 -14.24
N PRO A 120 -8.66 -4.75 -14.57
CA PRO A 120 -9.02 -4.81 -15.97
C PRO A 120 -8.54 -3.49 -16.59
N PRO A 121 -7.92 -3.50 -17.78
CA PRO A 121 -7.57 -2.24 -18.45
C PRO A 121 -8.80 -1.32 -18.46
N ALA A 122 -8.64 -0.01 -18.28
CA ALA A 122 -9.75 0.97 -18.28
C ALA A 122 -10.82 0.68 -19.35
N ALA A 123 -10.40 0.15 -20.50
CA ALA A 123 -11.27 -0.28 -21.60
C ALA A 123 -12.31 -1.35 -21.24
N THR A 124 -12.00 -2.34 -20.40
CA THR A 124 -12.92 -3.42 -20.01
C THR A 124 -13.47 -3.29 -18.60
N CYS A 125 -12.91 -2.38 -17.80
CA CYS A 125 -13.30 -2.21 -16.41
C CYS A 125 -14.68 -1.55 -16.29
N ARG A 126 -15.63 -2.24 -15.64
CA ARG A 126 -17.02 -1.83 -15.51
C ARG A 126 -17.62 -2.30 -14.19
N ASP A 127 -18.74 -1.70 -13.81
CA ASP A 127 -19.55 -2.21 -12.71
C ASP A 127 -20.40 -3.37 -13.22
N GLU A 128 -20.22 -4.54 -12.62
CA GLU A 128 -21.03 -5.74 -12.91
C GLU A 128 -22.34 -5.74 -12.10
N ARG A 129 -22.42 -4.93 -11.03
CA ARG A 129 -23.57 -4.83 -10.13
C ARG A 129 -24.30 -3.49 -10.31
N GLN A 130 -25.63 -3.53 -10.22
CA GLN A 130 -26.44 -2.32 -10.11
C GLN A 130 -26.31 -1.68 -8.72
N ASN A 131 -26.57 -0.38 -8.61
CA ASN A 131 -26.50 0.38 -7.35
C ASN A 131 -25.10 0.47 -6.71
N CYS A 132 -24.03 0.33 -7.50
CA CYS A 132 -22.68 0.56 -7.00
C CYS A 132 -22.48 1.98 -6.41
N ALA A 133 -23.24 2.98 -6.88
CA ALA A 133 -23.23 4.31 -6.30
C ALA A 133 -23.68 4.31 -4.83
N ALA A 134 -24.71 3.53 -4.47
CA ALA A 134 -25.17 3.38 -3.10
C ALA A 134 -24.13 2.63 -2.24
N ILE A 135 -23.47 1.62 -2.81
CA ILE A 135 -22.38 0.89 -2.16
C ILE A 135 -21.19 1.82 -1.85
N ARG A 136 -20.81 2.68 -2.79
CA ARG A 136 -19.78 3.70 -2.58
C ARG A 136 -20.21 4.69 -1.50
N ALA A 137 -21.48 5.14 -1.52
CA ALA A 137 -22.04 6.01 -0.49
C ALA A 137 -22.05 5.35 0.90
N ALA A 138 -22.16 4.02 0.97
CA ALA A 138 -22.07 3.25 2.22
C ALA A 138 -20.63 2.98 2.69
N HIS A 139 -19.60 3.54 2.02
CA HIS A 139 -18.18 3.30 2.29
C HIS A 139 -17.73 1.83 2.16
N SER A 140 -18.51 0.98 1.47
CA SER A 140 -18.23 -0.44 1.32
C SER A 140 -17.19 -0.77 0.25
N CYS A 141 -16.66 0.22 -0.47
CA CYS A 141 -15.60 -0.05 -1.43
C CYS A 141 -14.34 -0.58 -0.75
N GLY A 142 -14.02 -0.11 0.46
CA GLY A 142 -12.82 -0.54 1.20
C GLY A 142 -13.03 -1.73 2.14
N GLY A 143 -12.00 -2.02 2.94
CA GLY A 143 -12.07 -2.97 4.04
C GLY A 143 -12.39 -4.41 3.60
N VAL A 144 -13.27 -5.09 4.36
CA VAL A 144 -13.61 -6.52 4.18
C VAL A 144 -14.39 -6.78 2.90
N PHE A 145 -15.10 -5.78 2.39
CA PHE A 145 -15.90 -5.89 1.16
C PHE A 145 -15.07 -5.62 -0.10
N ARG A 146 -13.81 -5.23 0.06
CA ARG A 146 -12.99 -4.72 -1.03
C ARG A 146 -12.83 -5.69 -2.19
N THR A 147 -12.50 -6.94 -1.91
CA THR A 147 -12.35 -7.98 -2.96
C THR A 147 -13.67 -8.21 -3.70
N THR A 148 -14.78 -8.24 -2.97
CA THR A 148 -16.13 -8.31 -3.55
C THR A 148 -16.44 -7.09 -4.41
N MET A 149 -16.09 -5.88 -3.94
CA MET A 149 -16.36 -4.64 -4.67
C MET A 149 -15.44 -4.44 -5.87
N MET A 150 -14.23 -4.99 -5.86
CA MET A 150 -13.36 -5.08 -7.04
C MET A 150 -14.00 -5.89 -8.16
N GLN A 151 -14.78 -6.93 -7.84
CA GLN A 151 -15.48 -7.73 -8.84
C GLN A 151 -16.83 -7.14 -9.25
N GLN A 152 -17.57 -6.56 -8.30
CA GLN A 152 -18.95 -6.11 -8.53
C GLN A 152 -19.07 -4.65 -8.95
N CYS A 153 -18.19 -3.79 -8.43
CA CYS A 153 -18.28 -2.35 -8.54
C CYS A 153 -16.92 -1.72 -8.90
N ALA A 154 -16.17 -2.38 -9.79
CA ALA A 154 -14.81 -1.99 -10.12
C ALA A 154 -14.71 -0.51 -10.53
N ARG A 155 -15.63 -0.06 -11.39
CA ARG A 155 -15.63 1.31 -11.93
C ARG A 155 -16.08 2.32 -10.90
N THR A 156 -17.21 2.08 -10.24
CA THR A 156 -17.73 2.99 -9.23
C THR A 156 -16.79 3.09 -8.02
N CYS A 157 -16.15 1.99 -7.61
CA CYS A 157 -15.20 2.03 -6.51
C CYS A 157 -13.83 2.60 -6.90
N GLY A 158 -13.56 2.83 -8.19
CA GLY A 158 -12.28 3.39 -8.66
C GLY A 158 -11.16 2.35 -8.77
N TYR A 159 -11.51 1.08 -8.93
CA TYR A 159 -10.58 -0.02 -9.22
C TYR A 159 -10.31 -0.18 -10.72
N CYS A 160 -10.55 0.84 -11.52
CA CYS A 160 -10.14 0.84 -12.92
C CYS A 160 -8.91 1.73 -13.06
N THR A 161 -7.86 1.22 -13.69
CA THR A 161 -6.69 2.03 -14.12
C THR A 161 -6.77 2.34 -15.60
#